data_AF-A0A7V6D0Z7-F1
#
_entry.id   AF-A0A7V6D0Z7-F1
#
_cell.length_a   1.000
_cell.length_b   1.000
_cell.length_c   1.000
_cell.angle_alpha   90.00
_cell.angle_beta   90.00
_cell.angle_gamma   90.00
#
_symmetry.space_group_name_H-M   'P 1'
#
loop_
_entity.id
_entity.type
_entity.pdbx_description
1 polymer ?
#
loop_
_entity_poly.entity_id
_entity_poly.type
_entity_poly.pdbx_seq_one_letter_code
_entity_poly.pdbx_strand_id
1 'polypeptide(L)'
;MSRTWWRKAARRWLVHQLAVAWVLCSESPVPGTEPLPDPGRAPHPQAEIRKVSEANATSPTRRRLEHIFGQVTEPESTLRPWFGGMAQQQGLGVGVQYVLEGVRRTALQFRIGAQVSTRLAHRAHIELTLPPSAQKPWFFRISGLQHRYGALDYYGPGPDSKKTGRAAYFYEDLAIDGLLGWNLIPFLRVGASAGYLRANTGPGT
;
A
#
# COMPACT_ATOMS: atom_id res chain seq x y z
N MET A 1 -42.01 -2.12 -8.93
CA MET A 1 -40.90 -1.29 -9.46
C MET A 1 -39.87 -2.22 -10.12
N SER A 2 -39.57 -1.98 -11.40
CA SER A 2 -39.09 -3.00 -12.35
C SER A 2 -37.57 -3.21 -12.40
N ARG A 3 -37.16 -4.49 -12.55
CA ARG A 3 -35.78 -5.03 -12.63
C ARG A 3 -34.94 -4.59 -13.84
N THR A 4 -35.36 -3.59 -14.60
CA THR A 4 -34.73 -3.17 -15.87
C THR A 4 -33.75 -2.00 -15.74
N TRP A 5 -33.72 -1.31 -14.60
CA TRP A 5 -32.88 -0.13 -14.41
C TRP A 5 -31.40 -0.44 -14.12
N TRP A 6 -31.11 -1.52 -13.38
CA TRP A 6 -29.74 -1.89 -12.97
C TRP A 6 -28.81 -2.32 -14.12
N ARG A 7 -29.35 -2.88 -15.21
CA ARG A 7 -28.54 -3.33 -16.36
C ARG A 7 -28.01 -2.17 -17.21
N LYS A 8 -28.62 -0.97 -17.14
CA LYS A 8 -28.16 0.21 -17.89
C LYS A 8 -27.04 0.98 -17.16
N ALA A 9 -26.98 0.94 -15.83
CA ALA A 9 -25.92 1.59 -15.06
C ALA A 9 -24.58 0.84 -15.16
N ALA A 10 -24.59 -0.50 -15.17
CA ALA A 10 -23.37 -1.31 -15.23
C ALA A 10 -22.62 -1.25 -16.58
N ARG A 11 -23.32 -0.97 -17.70
CA ARG A 11 -22.68 -0.83 -19.02
C ARG A 11 -22.00 0.52 -19.24
N ARG A 12 -22.40 1.58 -18.53
CA ARG A 12 -21.82 2.93 -18.70
C ARG A 12 -20.48 3.11 -17.96
N TRP A 13 -20.24 2.36 -16.89
CA TRP A 13 -18.97 2.42 -16.15
C TRP A 13 -17.83 1.62 -16.81
N LEU A 14 -18.15 0.60 -17.63
CA LEU A 14 -17.15 -0.23 -18.29
C LEU A 14 -16.54 0.39 -19.57
N VAL A 15 -17.19 1.40 -20.17
CA VAL A 15 -16.72 2.04 -21.41
C VAL A 15 -15.75 3.21 -21.13
N HIS A 16 -15.79 3.81 -19.94
CA HIS A 16 -14.92 4.94 -19.60
C HIS A 16 -13.49 4.56 -19.19
N GLN A 17 -13.22 3.30 -18.83
CA GLN A 17 -11.85 2.86 -18.48
C GLN A 17 -11.04 2.37 -19.70
N LEU A 18 -11.69 2.05 -20.83
CA LEU A 18 -11.01 1.62 -22.06
C LEU A 18 -10.64 2.78 -23.00
N ALA A 19 -11.14 4.00 -22.74
CA ALA A 19 -10.91 5.16 -23.60
C ALA A 19 -9.68 6.02 -23.21
N VAL A 20 -9.08 5.79 -22.03
CA VAL A 20 -7.98 6.64 -21.52
C VAL A 20 -6.58 6.07 -21.84
N ALA A 21 -6.46 4.79 -22.20
CA ALA A 21 -5.18 4.20 -22.61
C ALA A 21 -4.95 4.19 -24.13
N TRP A 22 -5.91 4.67 -24.93
CA TRP A 22 -5.83 4.70 -26.40
C TRP A 22 -5.23 6.01 -26.95
N VAL A 23 -4.63 6.84 -26.10
CA VAL A 23 -4.16 8.21 -26.44
C VAL A 23 -2.63 8.34 -26.47
N LEU A 24 -1.87 7.25 -26.32
CA LEU A 24 -0.41 7.28 -26.50
C LEU A 24 0.01 6.26 -27.56
N CYS A 25 0.62 6.77 -28.64
CA CYS A 25 1.14 6.08 -29.84
C CYS A 25 0.19 5.89 -31.02
N SER A 26 -0.27 7.01 -31.61
CA SER A 26 -0.63 7.08 -33.03
C SER A 26 0.29 8.09 -33.74
N GLU A 27 1.01 7.64 -34.77
CA GLU A 27 1.61 8.35 -35.94
C GLU A 27 2.88 7.58 -36.36
N SER A 28 3.17 7.19 -37.61
CA SER A 28 2.47 7.17 -38.91
C SER A 28 3.23 6.20 -39.83
N PRO A 29 2.59 5.52 -40.80
CA PRO A 29 3.28 4.69 -41.79
C PRO A 29 3.77 5.53 -42.99
N VAL A 30 5.00 5.27 -43.47
CA VAL A 30 5.50 5.77 -44.76
C VAL A 30 5.51 4.61 -45.76
N PRO A 31 4.84 4.70 -46.92
CA PRO A 31 4.85 3.65 -47.93
C PRO A 31 5.98 3.89 -48.95
N GLY A 32 6.71 2.84 -49.31
CA GLY A 32 7.76 2.91 -50.33
C GLY A 32 8.14 1.53 -50.88
N THR A 33 7.42 1.12 -51.93
CA THR A 33 7.86 0.29 -53.08
C THR A 33 8.81 -0.90 -52.82
N GLU A 34 8.23 -2.10 -52.73
CA GLU A 34 8.94 -3.34 -53.05
C GLU A 34 8.81 -3.68 -54.55
N PRO A 35 9.90 -4.04 -55.24
CA PRO A 35 9.87 -4.43 -56.65
C PRO A 35 9.36 -5.87 -56.83
N LEU A 36 8.64 -6.11 -57.93
CA LEU A 36 8.21 -7.45 -58.32
C LEU A 36 9.40 -8.40 -58.52
N PRO A 37 9.34 -9.66 -58.02
CA PRO A 37 10.37 -10.66 -58.27
C PRO A 37 10.31 -11.20 -59.71
N ASP A 38 11.47 -11.16 -60.37
CA ASP A 38 11.75 -11.67 -61.72
C ASP A 38 11.76 -13.22 -61.75
N PRO A 39 10.98 -13.88 -62.63
CA PRO A 39 10.78 -15.34 -62.67
C PRO A 39 11.94 -16.11 -63.33
N GLY A 40 13.18 -15.92 -62.86
CA GLY A 40 14.38 -16.36 -63.60
C GLY A 40 15.56 -16.96 -62.83
N ARG A 41 15.50 -17.24 -61.51
CA ARG A 41 16.67 -17.82 -60.81
C ARG A 41 16.33 -18.91 -59.80
N ALA A 42 17.04 -20.03 -59.98
CA ALA A 42 16.87 -21.36 -59.39
C ALA A 42 17.18 -21.45 -57.87
N PRO A 43 16.96 -22.61 -57.23
CA PRO A 43 16.57 -22.73 -55.83
C PRO A 43 17.72 -22.56 -54.83
N HIS A 44 17.47 -21.81 -53.77
CA HIS A 44 18.38 -21.63 -52.64
C HIS A 44 17.86 -22.34 -51.37
N PRO A 45 18.74 -22.72 -50.43
CA PRO A 45 18.62 -23.84 -49.45
C PRO A 45 17.63 -23.61 -48.29
N GLN A 46 16.48 -23.02 -48.54
CA GLN A 46 15.46 -22.72 -47.53
C GLN A 46 14.44 -23.85 -47.33
N ALA A 47 14.38 -24.83 -48.25
CA ALA A 47 13.51 -25.99 -48.09
C ALA A 47 13.90 -26.88 -46.89
N GLU A 48 15.17 -26.86 -46.50
CA GLU A 48 15.69 -27.64 -45.36
C GLU A 48 15.48 -26.91 -44.03
N ILE A 49 15.60 -25.58 -44.01
CA ILE A 49 15.30 -24.74 -42.85
C ILE A 49 13.79 -24.75 -42.54
N ARG A 50 12.95 -24.92 -43.57
CA ARG A 50 11.50 -25.05 -43.39
C ARG A 50 11.09 -26.37 -42.72
N LYS A 51 11.78 -27.49 -43.00
CA LYS A 51 11.52 -28.77 -42.30
C LYS A 51 11.94 -28.74 -40.82
N VAL A 52 13.02 -28.04 -40.47
CA VAL A 52 13.46 -27.89 -39.06
C VAL A 52 12.58 -26.90 -38.28
N SER A 53 12.03 -25.88 -38.95
CA SER A 53 11.10 -24.94 -38.32
C SER A 53 9.66 -25.48 -38.20
N GLU A 54 9.23 -26.36 -39.11
CA GLU A 54 7.92 -27.03 -39.01
C GLU A 54 7.95 -28.21 -37.99
N ALA A 55 9.08 -28.91 -37.82
CA ALA A 55 9.24 -29.93 -36.78
C ALA A 55 9.25 -29.34 -35.35
N ASN A 56 9.62 -28.06 -35.18
CA ASN A 56 9.56 -27.35 -33.90
C ASN A 56 8.19 -26.72 -33.61
N ALA A 57 7.27 -26.69 -34.58
CA ALA A 57 5.94 -26.10 -34.44
C ALA A 57 4.89 -27.06 -33.83
N THR A 58 5.25 -28.33 -33.58
CA THR A 58 4.34 -29.37 -33.08
C THR A 58 4.80 -30.02 -31.77
N SER A 59 5.25 -29.22 -30.80
CA SER A 59 5.35 -29.67 -29.41
C SER A 59 4.28 -29.01 -28.52
N PRO A 60 3.15 -29.68 -28.22
CA PRO A 60 2.11 -29.14 -27.34
C PRO A 60 2.54 -29.07 -25.85
N THR A 61 3.80 -29.39 -25.53
CA THR A 61 4.22 -29.68 -24.15
C THR A 61 4.97 -28.53 -23.46
N ARG A 62 5.16 -27.37 -24.10
CA ARG A 62 5.90 -26.24 -23.51
C ARG A 62 5.07 -25.04 -23.02
N ARG A 63 3.74 -25.14 -23.00
CA ARG A 63 2.85 -24.10 -22.41
C ARG A 63 2.51 -24.31 -20.94
N ARG A 64 3.11 -25.29 -20.25
CA ARG A 64 2.67 -25.71 -18.90
C ARG A 64 3.76 -25.70 -17.83
N LEU A 65 4.79 -24.86 -17.94
CA LEU A 65 5.82 -24.78 -16.89
C LEU A 65 6.37 -23.38 -16.58
N GLU A 66 5.89 -22.32 -17.23
CA GLU A 66 6.33 -20.94 -16.91
C GLU A 66 5.38 -20.17 -15.99
N HIS A 67 4.27 -20.78 -15.56
CA HIS A 67 3.29 -20.13 -14.67
C HIS A 67 3.47 -20.43 -13.17
N ILE A 68 4.64 -20.91 -12.74
CA ILE A 68 4.89 -21.26 -11.33
C ILE A 68 5.80 -20.24 -10.62
N PHE A 69 6.63 -19.50 -11.35
CA PHE A 69 7.46 -18.44 -10.76
C PHE A 69 6.68 -17.14 -10.75
N GLY A 70 5.73 -17.04 -9.81
CA GLY A 70 5.12 -15.77 -9.47
C GLY A 70 6.20 -14.75 -9.20
N GLN A 71 6.06 -13.56 -9.80
CA GLN A 71 6.87 -12.41 -9.47
C GLN A 71 6.95 -12.30 -7.95
N VAL A 72 8.14 -12.56 -7.41
CA VAL A 72 8.47 -12.18 -6.04
C VAL A 72 8.50 -10.66 -6.11
N THR A 73 7.38 -10.02 -5.78
CA THR A 73 7.35 -8.59 -5.61
C THR A 73 8.33 -8.31 -4.48
N GLU A 74 9.48 -7.74 -4.82
CA GLU A 74 10.44 -7.29 -3.83
C GLU A 74 9.72 -6.29 -2.92
N PRO A 75 9.81 -6.43 -1.60
CA PRO A 75 9.15 -5.50 -0.71
C PRO A 75 9.71 -4.11 -0.94
N GLU A 76 8.83 -3.13 -1.19
CA GLU A 76 9.23 -1.74 -1.31
C GLU A 76 9.51 -1.22 0.09
N SER A 77 10.71 -0.70 0.31
CA SER A 77 11.05 -0.07 1.58
C SER A 77 11.37 1.40 1.38
N THR A 78 10.79 2.26 2.23
CA THR A 78 11.02 3.70 2.19
C THR A 78 11.40 4.19 3.59
N LEU A 79 12.55 4.86 3.68
CA LEU A 79 12.88 5.68 4.83
C LEU A 79 12.37 7.10 4.60
N ARG A 80 11.57 7.62 5.54
CA ARG A 80 10.93 8.93 5.44
C ARG A 80 11.28 9.78 6.67
N PRO A 81 11.62 11.06 6.49
CA PRO A 81 11.74 11.96 7.62
C PRO A 81 10.34 12.21 8.21
N TRP A 82 10.25 12.38 9.53
CA TRP A 82 8.99 12.60 10.25
C TRP A 82 9.07 13.83 11.15
N PHE A 83 8.33 14.87 10.80
CA PHE A 83 8.32 16.14 11.51
C PHE A 83 6.97 16.41 12.18
N GLY A 84 6.98 17.08 13.33
CA GLY A 84 5.77 17.53 14.03
C GLY A 84 4.96 16.39 14.68
N GLY A 85 3.71 16.66 15.06
CA GLY A 85 2.84 15.65 15.69
C GLY A 85 3.16 15.32 17.15
N MET A 86 3.94 16.18 17.82
CA MET A 86 4.14 16.13 19.27
C MET A 86 3.00 16.86 19.99
N ALA A 87 2.81 16.57 21.28
CA ALA A 87 1.85 17.29 22.10
C ALA A 87 2.18 18.80 22.18
N GLN A 88 1.21 19.61 22.56
CA GLN A 88 1.39 21.05 22.63
C GLN A 88 2.57 21.39 23.56
N GLN A 89 3.34 22.41 23.16
CA GLN A 89 4.50 22.90 23.88
C GLN A 89 5.68 21.93 24.04
N GLN A 90 5.68 20.79 23.35
CA GLN A 90 6.87 19.93 23.29
C GLN A 90 7.92 20.42 22.29
N GLY A 91 7.63 21.52 21.58
CA GLY A 91 8.51 22.12 20.58
C GLY A 91 8.44 21.40 19.23
N LEU A 92 9.50 21.55 18.44
CA LEU A 92 9.60 20.89 17.13
C LEU A 92 10.00 19.42 17.33
N GLY A 93 9.17 18.50 16.84
CA GLY A 93 9.49 17.07 16.76
C GLY A 93 10.19 16.74 15.44
N VAL A 94 11.29 16.00 15.51
CA VAL A 94 12.05 15.49 14.36
C VAL A 94 12.33 14.01 14.56
N GLY A 95 12.17 13.21 13.52
CA GLY A 95 12.25 11.77 13.60
C GLY A 95 12.40 11.11 12.25
N VAL A 96 12.44 9.79 12.29
CA VAL A 96 12.52 8.94 11.11
C VAL A 96 11.41 7.90 11.17
N GLN A 97 10.91 7.54 10.01
CA GLN A 97 9.91 6.49 9.83
C GLN A 97 10.39 5.55 8.72
N TYR A 98 10.45 4.27 9.04
CA TYR A 98 10.70 3.22 8.09
C TYR A 98 9.37 2.56 7.73
N VAL A 99 9.08 2.51 6.43
CA VAL A 99 7.87 1.89 5.88
C VAL A 99 8.31 0.75 4.97
N LEU A 100 7.70 -0.41 5.14
CA LEU A 100 7.91 -1.60 4.33
C LEU A 100 6.55 -2.04 3.80
N GLU A 101 6.39 -2.01 2.48
CA GLU A 101 5.15 -2.37 1.80
C GLU A 101 5.37 -3.60 0.91
N GLY A 102 4.34 -4.43 0.75
CA GLY A 102 4.37 -5.52 -0.25
C GLY A 102 5.26 -6.71 0.11
N VAL A 103 5.44 -7.02 1.41
CA VAL A 103 6.23 -8.19 1.83
C VAL A 103 5.48 -9.49 1.49
N ARG A 104 5.87 -10.15 0.38
CA ARG A 104 5.27 -11.37 -0.22
C ARG A 104 3.98 -11.10 -1.01
N ARG A 105 3.37 -12.15 -1.61
CA ARG A 105 2.04 -12.10 -2.28
C ARG A 105 0.92 -11.53 -1.41
N THR A 106 1.09 -11.54 -0.10
CA THR A 106 0.27 -10.84 0.88
C THR A 106 0.79 -9.42 0.98
N ALA A 107 0.00 -8.42 0.61
CA ALA A 107 0.36 -6.99 0.65
C ALA A 107 0.56 -6.47 2.09
N LEU A 108 1.41 -7.12 2.88
CA LEU A 108 1.74 -6.81 4.25
C LEU A 108 2.42 -5.44 4.29
N GLN A 109 1.93 -4.60 5.19
CA GLN A 109 2.46 -3.27 5.43
C GLN A 109 3.03 -3.24 6.85
N PHE A 110 4.28 -2.86 6.97
CA PHE A 110 4.95 -2.65 8.24
C PHE A 110 5.47 -1.23 8.31
N ARG A 111 5.26 -0.56 9.44
CA ARG A 111 5.70 0.79 9.68
C ARG A 111 6.28 0.88 11.07
N ILE A 112 7.46 1.46 11.20
CA ILE A 112 8.06 1.76 12.48
C ILE A 112 8.64 3.17 12.43
N GLY A 113 8.57 3.91 13.51
CA GLY A 113 9.22 5.20 13.58
C GLY A 113 9.47 5.66 15.00
N ALA A 114 10.41 6.58 15.10
CA ALA A 114 10.80 7.21 16.34
C ALA A 114 11.02 8.70 16.08
N GLN A 115 10.61 9.51 17.04
CA GLN A 115 10.69 10.96 17.00
C GLN A 115 11.15 11.50 18.35
N VAL A 116 11.97 12.54 18.30
CA VAL A 116 12.42 13.30 19.46
C VAL A 116 12.09 14.77 19.27
N SER A 117 11.90 15.52 20.36
CA SER A 117 11.60 16.95 20.29
C SER A 117 12.66 17.83 20.96
N THR A 118 12.60 19.14 20.71
CA THR A 118 13.47 20.13 21.36
C THR A 118 13.28 20.22 22.87
N ARG A 119 12.15 19.73 23.41
CA ARG A 119 11.91 19.59 24.86
C ARG A 119 12.11 18.16 25.38
N LEU A 120 12.92 17.37 24.68
CA LEU A 120 13.24 15.97 25.05
C LEU A 120 11.98 15.09 25.18
N ALA A 121 10.92 15.42 24.44
CA ALA A 121 9.81 14.49 24.28
C ALA A 121 10.22 13.37 23.33
N HIS A 122 9.78 12.16 23.63
CA HIS A 122 10.00 10.99 22.78
C HIS A 122 8.67 10.40 22.35
N ARG A 123 8.62 9.97 21.09
CA ARG A 123 7.49 9.24 20.53
C ARG A 123 8.02 8.09 19.70
N ALA A 124 7.49 6.90 19.91
CA ALA A 124 7.79 5.73 19.09
C ALA A 124 6.49 5.06 18.67
N HIS A 125 6.42 4.59 17.43
CA HIS A 125 5.29 3.81 16.96
C HIS A 125 5.75 2.62 16.13
N ILE A 126 4.97 1.57 16.19
CA ILE A 126 5.10 0.39 15.35
C ILE A 126 3.70 0.00 14.89
N GLU A 127 3.56 -0.36 13.62
CA GLU A 127 2.29 -0.74 13.03
C GLU A 127 2.54 -1.87 12.03
N LEU A 128 1.74 -2.92 12.14
CA LEU A 128 1.71 -4.03 11.21
C LEU A 128 0.28 -4.19 10.73
N THR A 129 0.10 -4.06 9.42
CA THR A 129 -1.20 -4.11 8.75
C THR A 129 -1.18 -5.18 7.68
N LEU A 130 -2.14 -6.08 7.75
CA LEU A 130 -2.47 -7.01 6.67
C LEU A 130 -3.80 -6.58 6.03
N PRO A 131 -3.76 -5.93 4.85
CA PRO A 131 -4.96 -5.52 4.16
C PRO A 131 -5.71 -6.75 3.61
N PRO A 132 -7.02 -6.61 3.39
CA PRO A 132 -7.80 -7.65 2.75
C PRO A 132 -7.37 -7.82 1.29
N SER A 133 -7.47 -9.04 0.78
CA SER A 133 -7.12 -9.41 -0.60
C SER A 133 -8.22 -10.25 -1.22
N ALA A 134 -8.25 -10.37 -2.55
CA ALA A 134 -9.21 -11.21 -3.27
C ALA A 134 -9.21 -12.68 -2.78
N GLN A 135 -8.07 -13.19 -2.30
CA GLN A 135 -7.94 -14.54 -1.74
C GLN A 135 -8.20 -14.60 -0.22
N LYS A 136 -8.12 -13.46 0.48
CA LYS A 136 -8.17 -13.38 1.95
C LYS A 136 -9.11 -12.23 2.33
N PRO A 137 -10.40 -12.52 2.59
CA PRO A 137 -11.36 -11.49 2.93
C PRO A 137 -11.14 -10.89 4.33
N TRP A 138 -10.35 -11.52 5.18
CA TRP A 138 -9.99 -10.99 6.48
C TRP A 138 -8.87 -9.96 6.39
N PHE A 139 -8.87 -9.03 7.33
CA PHE A 139 -7.83 -8.02 7.50
C PHE A 139 -7.45 -7.94 8.97
N PHE A 140 -6.22 -7.51 9.21
CA PHE A 140 -5.70 -7.36 10.56
C PHE A 140 -4.82 -6.13 10.64
N ARG A 141 -4.85 -5.47 11.80
CA ARG A 141 -3.92 -4.40 12.14
C ARG A 141 -3.53 -4.53 13.60
N ILE A 142 -2.25 -4.41 13.89
CA ILE A 142 -1.74 -4.21 15.24
C ILE A 142 -0.86 -2.96 15.25
N SER A 143 -1.04 -2.14 16.27
CA SER A 143 -0.25 -0.93 16.46
C SER A 143 0.20 -0.82 17.91
N GLY A 144 1.45 -0.40 18.09
CA GLY A 144 2.00 0.01 19.36
C GLY A 144 2.42 1.48 19.27
N LEU A 145 2.11 2.26 20.28
CA LEU A 145 2.44 3.68 20.36
C LEU A 145 2.92 3.99 21.77
N GLN A 146 4.10 4.58 21.88
CA GLN A 146 4.68 5.04 23.13
C GLN A 146 4.93 6.53 23.05
N HIS A 147 4.48 7.27 24.06
CA HIS A 147 4.86 8.65 24.27
C HIS A 147 5.55 8.83 25.61
N ARG A 148 6.49 9.77 25.65
CA ARG A 148 7.11 10.25 26.87
C ARG A 148 7.26 11.77 26.77
N TYR A 149 6.49 12.48 27.57
CA TYR A 149 6.49 13.93 27.69
C TYR A 149 7.01 14.32 29.07
N GLY A 150 8.13 15.08 29.10
CA GLY A 150 8.76 15.53 30.34
C GLY A 150 7.87 16.44 31.18
N ALA A 151 7.15 17.33 30.50
CA ALA A 151 6.20 18.25 31.11
C ALA A 151 5.04 18.50 30.15
N LEU A 152 3.83 18.18 30.58
CA LEU A 152 2.59 18.49 29.90
C LEU A 152 1.76 19.45 30.74
N ASP A 153 1.12 20.41 30.10
CA ASP A 153 0.31 21.40 30.81
C ASP A 153 -1.07 20.86 31.11
N TYR A 154 -1.43 20.90 32.39
CA TYR A 154 -2.78 20.67 32.84
C TYR A 154 -3.40 21.96 33.37
N TYR A 155 -4.59 22.28 32.88
CA TYR A 155 -5.33 23.46 33.34
C TYR A 155 -6.47 23.12 34.30
N GLY A 156 -6.81 21.84 34.49
CA GLY A 156 -7.93 21.38 35.32
C GLY A 156 -8.99 20.61 34.52
N PRO A 157 -9.86 19.84 35.20
CA PRO A 157 -10.95 19.14 34.55
C PRO A 157 -12.12 20.10 34.33
N GLY A 158 -12.36 20.51 33.08
CA GLY A 158 -13.58 21.21 32.68
C GLY A 158 -13.35 22.56 31.97
N PRO A 159 -14.37 23.05 31.25
CA PRO A 159 -14.27 24.28 30.45
C PRO A 159 -14.04 25.54 31.31
N ASP A 160 -14.49 25.54 32.57
CA ASP A 160 -14.39 26.68 33.49
C ASP A 160 -13.06 26.74 34.27
N SER A 161 -12.14 25.83 33.97
CA SER A 161 -10.85 25.77 34.63
C SER A 161 -9.99 27.00 34.28
N LYS A 162 -9.59 27.75 35.32
CA LYS A 162 -8.84 29.01 35.16
C LYS A 162 -7.44 28.71 34.62
N LYS A 163 -7.08 29.34 33.50
CA LYS A 163 -5.73 29.25 32.88
C LYS A 163 -4.58 29.71 33.78
N THR A 164 -4.89 30.31 34.93
CA THR A 164 -3.92 30.85 35.89
C THR A 164 -3.31 29.80 36.81
N GLY A 165 -3.85 28.57 36.87
CA GLY A 165 -3.39 27.48 37.73
C GLY A 165 -2.74 26.34 36.96
N ARG A 166 -1.76 26.65 36.10
CA ARG A 166 -1.08 25.66 35.24
C ARG A 166 -0.22 24.72 36.08
N ALA A 167 -0.56 23.43 36.10
CA ALA A 167 0.29 22.39 36.66
C ALA A 167 1.06 21.68 35.53
N ALA A 168 2.37 21.53 35.69
CA ALA A 168 3.20 20.73 34.79
C ALA A 168 3.31 19.31 35.34
N TYR A 169 3.03 18.31 34.52
CA TYR A 169 3.14 16.91 34.92
C TYR A 169 3.92 16.10 33.89
N PHE A 170 4.67 15.12 34.36
CA PHE A 170 5.28 14.10 33.53
C PHE A 170 4.19 13.15 33.03
N TYR A 171 4.23 12.79 31.75
CA TYR A 171 3.29 11.85 31.15
C TYR A 171 4.03 10.84 30.27
N GLU A 172 3.85 9.57 30.56
CA GLU A 172 4.31 8.48 29.73
C GLU A 172 3.16 7.53 29.48
N ASP A 173 2.93 7.18 28.22
CA ASP A 173 1.96 6.15 27.86
C ASP A 173 2.54 5.11 26.91
N LEU A 174 1.95 3.92 27.00
CA LEU A 174 2.10 2.84 26.06
C LEU A 174 0.70 2.34 25.70
N ALA A 175 0.31 2.54 24.45
CA ALA A 175 -0.91 2.02 23.86
C ALA A 175 -0.57 0.89 22.91
N ILE A 176 -1.28 -0.23 23.02
CA ILE A 176 -1.20 -1.36 22.10
C ILE A 176 -2.63 -1.66 21.65
N ASP A 177 -2.88 -1.60 20.35
CA ASP A 177 -4.20 -1.83 19.77
C ASP A 177 -4.13 -2.93 18.72
N GLY A 178 -5.12 -3.82 18.74
CA GLY A 178 -5.33 -4.86 17.74
C GLY A 178 -6.71 -4.71 17.13
N LEU A 179 -6.80 -4.91 15.81
CA LEU A 179 -8.03 -4.93 15.03
C LEU A 179 -8.00 -6.14 14.12
N LEU A 180 -9.01 -7.00 14.23
CA LEU A 180 -9.23 -8.13 13.32
C LEU A 180 -10.60 -7.97 12.69
N GLY A 181 -10.70 -8.16 11.38
CA GLY A 181 -11.98 -8.05 10.70
C GLY A 181 -12.07 -8.89 9.44
N TRP A 182 -13.26 -8.86 8.85
CA TRP A 182 -13.66 -9.62 7.67
C TRP A 182 -14.43 -8.71 6.71
N ASN A 183 -14.10 -8.80 5.44
CA ASN A 183 -14.87 -8.23 4.34
C ASN A 183 -15.90 -9.27 3.90
N LEU A 184 -17.16 -9.05 4.25
CA LEU A 184 -18.25 -9.97 3.86
C LEU A 184 -18.59 -9.79 2.38
N ILE A 185 -18.63 -8.53 1.94
CA ILE A 185 -18.90 -8.08 0.58
C ILE A 185 -18.07 -6.82 0.32
N PRO A 186 -17.81 -6.41 -0.94
CA PRO A 186 -16.90 -5.30 -1.25
C PRO A 186 -17.21 -3.96 -0.55
N PHE A 187 -18.43 -3.80 -0.05
CA PHE A 187 -18.93 -2.59 0.63
C PHE A 187 -19.25 -2.79 2.12
N LEU A 188 -19.04 -3.98 2.70
CA LEU A 188 -19.30 -4.24 4.12
C LEU A 188 -18.11 -4.93 4.78
N ARG A 189 -17.58 -4.28 5.82
CA ARG A 189 -16.52 -4.81 6.67
C ARG A 189 -17.05 -4.91 8.10
N VAL A 190 -16.78 -6.03 8.73
CA VAL A 190 -17.08 -6.25 10.15
C VAL A 190 -15.78 -6.59 10.86
N GLY A 191 -15.66 -6.24 12.13
CA GLY A 191 -14.44 -6.54 12.88
C GLY A 191 -14.59 -6.26 14.35
N ALA A 192 -13.61 -6.75 15.10
CA ALA A 192 -13.48 -6.53 16.53
C ALA A 192 -12.09 -5.95 16.81
N SER A 193 -12.02 -5.06 17.79
CA SER A 193 -10.77 -4.47 18.27
C SER A 193 -10.61 -4.70 19.76
N ALA A 194 -9.36 -4.86 20.19
CA ALA A 194 -8.97 -4.88 21.59
C ALA A 194 -7.77 -3.97 21.76
N GLY A 195 -7.71 -3.26 22.89
CA GLY A 195 -6.64 -2.33 23.19
C GLY A 195 -6.17 -2.46 24.63
N TYR A 196 -4.89 -2.18 24.85
CA TYR A 196 -4.28 -2.08 26.16
C TYR A 196 -3.58 -0.73 26.28
N LEU A 197 -3.93 0.02 27.33
CA LEU A 197 -3.33 1.31 27.62
C LEU A 197 -2.67 1.23 29.00
N ARG A 198 -1.38 1.55 29.04
CA ARG A 198 -0.64 1.81 30.28
C ARG A 198 -0.22 3.27 30.28
N ALA A 199 -0.80 4.05 31.18
CA ALA A 199 -0.42 5.44 31.39
C ALA A 199 0.24 5.59 32.76
N ASN A 200 1.36 6.30 32.81
CA ASN A 200 2.04 6.71 34.02
C ASN A 200 2.10 8.24 34.04
N THR A 201 1.77 8.82 35.18
CA THR A 201 1.91 10.25 35.43
C THR A 201 2.80 10.47 36.64
N GLY A 202 3.50 11.61 36.65
CA GLY A 202 4.35 11.99 37.76
C GLY A 202 4.51 13.51 37.86
N PRO A 203 5.21 14.00 38.90
CA PRO A 203 5.61 15.39 38.96
C PRO A 203 6.40 15.77 37.70
N GLY A 204 5.99 16.85 37.02
CA GLY A 204 6.75 17.43 35.93
C GLY A 204 7.89 18.29 36.50
N THR A 205 9.02 18.32 35.79
CA THR A 205 10.17 19.20 36.11
C THR A 205 10.26 20.35 35.14
#